data_AF-A0A0R3TG17-F1
#
_entry.id   AF-A0A0R3TG17-F1
#
_cell.length_a   1.000
_cell.length_b   1.000
_cell.length_c   1.000
_cell.angle_alpha   90.00
_cell.angle_beta   90.00
_cell.angle_gamma   90.00
#
_symmetry.space_group_name_H-M   'P 1'
#
loop_
_entity.id
_entity.type
_entity.pdbx_description
1 polymer ?
#
loop_
_entity_poly.entity_id
_entity_poly.type
_entity_poly.pdbx_seq_one_letter_code
_entity_poly.pdbx_strand_id
1 'polypeptide(L)'
;LPINSPPEVLGLNANAEIDSFTSQAHKLWNHLLILRRDSESDGLGANSAASDMSLASEVTERILQSLPSPFDREALRESLRSKMTPTTVVLLQELSHFNRLVNQMQTSLGELKRSLSGEVALSSDLEQMAISLCNGQLPSNWRNLAPETRKSLPNCPQVACVRV
;
A
#
# COMPACT_ATOMS: atom_id res chain seq x y z
N LEU A 1 34.39 -15.08 18.24
CA LEU A 1 33.79 -13.74 18.02
C LEU A 1 32.88 -13.43 19.21
N PRO A 2 32.76 -12.16 19.64
CA PRO A 2 31.88 -11.76 20.74
C PRO A 2 30.43 -12.13 20.43
N ILE A 3 29.68 -12.60 21.43
CA ILE A 3 28.27 -13.01 21.27
C ILE A 3 27.37 -11.82 20.91
N ASN A 4 27.71 -10.62 21.39
CA ASN A 4 27.11 -9.38 20.96
C ASN A 4 28.21 -8.40 20.58
N SER A 5 28.23 -7.93 19.33
CA SER A 5 29.19 -6.95 18.85
C SER A 5 28.44 -5.62 18.66
N PRO A 6 28.79 -4.56 19.40
CA PRO A 6 28.10 -3.29 19.24
C PRO A 6 28.28 -2.75 17.81
N PRO A 7 27.28 -2.04 17.26
CA PRO A 7 27.26 -1.59 15.86
C PRO A 7 28.49 -0.73 15.48
N GLU A 8 29.08 -0.04 16.45
CA GLU A 8 30.29 0.79 16.30
C GLU A 8 31.52 0.00 15.82
N VAL A 9 31.63 -1.28 16.20
CA VAL A 9 32.73 -2.19 15.77
C VAL A 9 32.62 -2.55 14.29
N LEU A 10 31.41 -2.44 13.71
CA LEU A 10 31.15 -2.62 12.28
C LEU A 10 31.10 -1.29 11.51
N GLY A 11 31.42 -0.17 12.16
CA GLY A 11 31.32 1.17 11.58
C GLY A 11 29.88 1.67 11.39
N LEU A 12 28.91 1.05 12.06
CA LEU A 12 27.50 1.42 12.02
C LEU A 12 27.16 2.40 13.16
N ASN A 13 26.16 3.24 12.94
CA ASN A 13 25.60 4.11 13.98
C ASN A 13 24.94 3.25 15.09
N ALA A 14 25.01 3.68 16.35
CA ALA A 14 24.29 3.09 17.48
C ALA A 14 22.80 2.81 17.20
N ASN A 15 22.15 3.63 16.35
CA ASN A 15 20.75 3.42 15.95
C ASN A 15 20.52 2.24 14.99
N ALA A 16 21.56 1.71 14.35
CA ALA A 16 21.43 0.58 13.43
C ALA A 16 20.95 -0.70 14.10
N GLU A 17 21.26 -0.87 15.39
CA GLU A 17 20.79 -1.98 16.20
C GLU A 17 19.27 -1.86 16.47
N ILE A 18 18.77 -0.65 16.75
CA ILE A 18 17.34 -0.36 16.91
C ILE A 18 16.56 -0.63 15.62
N ASP A 19 17.09 -0.20 14.48
CA ASP A 19 16.49 -0.46 13.16
C ASP A 19 16.45 -1.95 12.84
N SER A 20 17.51 -2.69 13.17
CA SER A 20 17.57 -4.14 12.99
C SER A 20 16.52 -4.85 13.83
N PHE A 21 16.43 -4.54 15.12
CA PHE A 21 15.43 -5.16 16.00
C PHE A 21 14.00 -4.79 15.61
N THR A 22 13.77 -3.55 15.20
CA THR A 22 12.45 -3.11 14.70
C THR A 22 12.08 -3.86 13.42
N SER A 23 13.03 -4.04 12.50
CA SER A 23 12.81 -4.84 11.28
C SER A 23 12.52 -6.31 11.60
N GLN A 24 13.22 -6.91 12.56
CA GLN A 24 12.98 -8.28 13.01
C GLN A 24 11.61 -8.44 13.67
N ALA A 25 11.21 -7.50 14.53
CA ALA A 25 9.89 -7.48 15.16
C ALA A 25 8.77 -7.38 14.11
N HIS A 26 8.93 -6.52 13.09
CA HIS A 26 7.98 -6.42 11.98
C HIS A 26 7.91 -7.72 11.16
N LYS A 27 9.04 -8.40 10.92
CA LYS A 27 9.05 -9.70 10.23
C LYS A 27 8.29 -10.75 11.03
N LEU A 28 8.53 -10.83 12.34
CA LEU A 28 7.81 -11.75 13.22
C LEU A 28 6.30 -11.47 13.21
N TRP A 29 5.91 -10.20 13.27
CA TRP A 29 4.51 -9.80 13.18
C TRP A 29 3.86 -10.23 11.86
N ASN A 30 4.53 -10.00 10.73
CA ASN A 30 4.06 -10.44 9.42
C ASN A 30 3.92 -11.97 9.34
N HIS A 31 4.87 -12.72 9.91
CA HIS A 31 4.77 -14.19 9.96
C HIS A 31 3.58 -14.65 10.80
N LEU A 32 3.31 -13.99 11.93
CA LEU A 32 2.16 -14.30 12.78
C LEU A 32 0.83 -14.02 12.08
N LEU A 33 0.73 -12.94 11.30
CA LEU A 33 -0.45 -12.65 10.48
C LEU A 33 -0.70 -13.72 9.41
N ILE A 34 0.36 -14.24 8.79
CA ILE A 34 0.24 -15.33 7.79
C ILE A 34 -0.26 -16.61 8.47
N LEU A 35 0.33 -16.99 9.62
CA LEU A 35 -0.03 -18.22 10.35
C LEU A 35 -1.47 -18.23 10.87
N ARG A 36 -2.01 -17.06 11.27
CA ARG A 36 -3.42 -16.93 11.64
C ARG A 36 -4.35 -17.41 10.53
N ARG A 37 -3.98 -17.17 9.26
CA ARG A 37 -4.81 -17.47 8.09
C ARG A 37 -4.82 -18.97 7.77
N ASP A 38 -3.68 -19.63 7.87
CA ASP A 38 -3.58 -21.07 7.61
C ASP A 38 -4.41 -21.89 8.62
N SER A 39 -4.52 -21.37 9.85
CA SER A 39 -5.31 -21.99 10.93
C SER A 39 -6.83 -21.93 10.70
N GLU A 40 -7.33 -21.02 9.84
CA GLU A 40 -8.77 -20.94 9.51
C GLU A 40 -9.15 -21.82 8.31
N SER A 41 -8.17 -22.34 7.56
CA SER A 41 -8.41 -23.21 6.39
C SER A 41 -8.75 -24.66 6.75
N ASP A 42 -8.55 -25.06 8.01
CA ASP A 42 -8.78 -26.43 8.49
C ASP A 42 -9.91 -26.46 9.54
N GLY A 43 -11.15 -26.37 9.08
CA GLY A 43 -12.26 -27.10 9.72
C GLY A 43 -13.45 -26.35 10.35
N LEU A 44 -13.44 -25.04 10.63
CA LEU A 44 -14.53 -24.42 11.42
C LEU A 44 -14.90 -22.95 11.05
N GLY A 45 -14.76 -22.54 9.78
CA GLY A 45 -14.74 -21.11 9.40
C GLY A 45 -15.86 -20.56 8.50
N ALA A 46 -17.01 -21.22 8.32
CA ALA A 46 -18.05 -20.72 7.40
C ALA A 46 -18.60 -19.31 7.77
N ASN A 47 -18.44 -18.91 9.04
CA ASN A 47 -18.89 -17.61 9.53
C ASN A 47 -17.80 -16.52 9.44
N SER A 48 -16.51 -16.88 9.40
CA SER A 48 -15.41 -15.91 9.26
C SER A 48 -15.27 -15.43 7.82
N ALA A 49 -15.43 -16.31 6.83
CA ALA A 49 -15.35 -15.94 5.41
C ALA A 49 -16.39 -14.88 5.00
N ALA A 50 -17.63 -14.98 5.50
CA ALA A 50 -18.67 -13.98 5.23
C ALA A 50 -18.38 -12.63 5.93
N SER A 51 -17.81 -12.67 7.14
CA SER A 51 -17.38 -11.48 7.87
C SER A 51 -16.21 -10.80 7.17
N ASP A 52 -15.23 -11.56 6.68
CA ASP A 52 -14.07 -11.05 5.96
C ASP A 52 -14.46 -10.42 4.63
N MET A 53 -15.43 -11.00 3.93
CA MET A 53 -15.94 -10.45 2.67
C MET A 53 -16.69 -9.12 2.89
N SER A 54 -17.47 -9.01 3.97
CA SER A 54 -18.12 -7.76 4.37
C SER A 54 -17.10 -6.69 4.77
N LEU A 55 -16.07 -7.06 5.53
CA LEU A 55 -14.97 -6.16 5.90
C LEU A 55 -14.18 -5.71 4.67
N ALA A 56 -13.88 -6.60 3.74
CA ALA A 56 -13.21 -6.28 2.49
C ALA A 56 -14.03 -5.28 1.66
N SER A 57 -15.35 -5.43 1.61
CA SER A 57 -16.25 -4.49 0.94
C SER A 57 -16.23 -3.11 1.60
N GLU A 58 -16.35 -3.04 2.93
CA GLU A 58 -16.30 -1.78 3.67
C GLU A 58 -14.96 -1.05 3.45
N VAL A 59 -13.84 -1.76 3.58
CA VAL A 59 -12.50 -1.21 3.37
C VAL A 59 -12.33 -0.72 1.94
N THR A 60 -12.79 -1.50 0.95
CA THR A 60 -12.72 -1.12 -0.46
C THR A 60 -13.50 0.16 -0.73
N GLU A 61 -14.71 0.30 -0.19
CA GLU A 61 -15.53 1.51 -0.35
C GLU A 61 -14.91 2.72 0.36
N ARG A 62 -14.41 2.54 1.57
CA ARG A 62 -13.75 3.63 2.32
C ARG A 62 -12.52 4.14 1.59
N ILE A 63 -11.71 3.26 1.00
CA ILE A 63 -10.54 3.66 0.22
C ILE A 63 -10.98 4.36 -1.07
N LEU A 64 -11.99 3.83 -1.78
CA LEU A 64 -12.54 4.47 -2.98
C LEU A 64 -13.05 5.89 -2.70
N GLN A 65 -13.74 6.11 -1.58
CA GLN A 65 -14.23 7.43 -1.18
C GLN A 65 -13.10 8.38 -0.76
N SER A 66 -12.00 7.83 -0.24
CA SER A 66 -10.83 8.61 0.15
C SER A 66 -9.90 8.95 -1.02
N LEU A 67 -10.08 8.33 -2.19
CA LEU A 67 -9.22 8.57 -3.34
C LEU A 67 -9.48 9.97 -3.93
N PRO A 68 -8.44 10.82 -4.04
CA PRO A 68 -8.58 12.11 -4.72
C PRO A 68 -8.79 11.92 -6.23
N SER A 69 -9.43 12.89 -6.87
CA SER A 69 -9.55 12.93 -8.32
C SER A 69 -8.17 13.13 -8.98
N PRO A 70 -7.94 12.55 -10.17
CA PRO A 70 -6.71 12.78 -10.91
C PRO A 70 -6.57 14.26 -11.26
N PHE A 71 -5.34 14.76 -11.22
CA PHE A 71 -5.05 16.15 -11.55
C PHE A 71 -5.06 16.37 -13.06
N ASP A 72 -5.66 17.47 -13.52
CA ASP A 72 -5.54 17.89 -14.91
C ASP A 72 -4.15 18.48 -15.17
N ARG A 73 -3.26 17.63 -15.68
CA ARG A 73 -1.88 17.99 -16.00
C ARG A 73 -1.80 19.02 -17.13
N GLU A 74 -2.74 19.00 -18.07
CA GLU A 74 -2.71 19.86 -19.25
C GLU A 74 -3.10 21.28 -18.87
N ALA A 75 -4.16 21.43 -18.06
CA ALA A 75 -4.55 22.70 -17.47
C ALA A 75 -3.44 23.28 -16.58
N LEU A 76 -2.80 22.46 -15.74
CA LEU A 76 -1.69 22.89 -14.88
C LEU A 76 -0.45 23.29 -15.68
N ARG A 77 -0.12 22.55 -16.74
CA ARG A 77 0.99 22.88 -17.63
C ARG A 77 0.76 24.21 -18.34
N GLU A 78 -0.47 24.49 -18.78
CA GLU A 78 -0.80 25.74 -19.46
C GLU A 78 -0.73 26.93 -18.49
N SER A 79 -1.28 26.78 -17.29
CA SER A 79 -1.21 27.79 -16.23
C SER A 79 0.24 28.12 -15.81
N LEU A 80 1.10 27.11 -15.78
CA LEU A 80 2.50 27.23 -15.36
C LEU A 80 3.48 27.53 -16.50
N ARG A 81 2.99 27.67 -17.74
CA ARG A 81 3.82 27.89 -18.94
C ARG A 81 4.72 29.12 -18.82
N SER A 82 4.23 30.19 -18.19
CA SER A 82 4.99 31.44 -17.99
C SER A 82 6.05 31.37 -16.88
N LYS A 83 6.00 30.34 -16.01
CA LYS A 83 6.89 30.14 -14.85
C LYS A 83 7.54 28.74 -14.87
N MET A 84 7.97 28.29 -16.04
CA MET A 84 8.67 27.00 -16.16
C MET A 84 10.04 27.06 -15.48
N THR A 85 10.13 26.42 -14.31
CA THR A 85 11.38 26.17 -13.58
C THR A 85 11.65 24.66 -13.52
N PRO A 86 12.90 24.21 -13.24
CA PRO A 86 13.18 22.78 -13.04
C PRO A 86 12.27 22.10 -12.02
N THR A 87 11.91 22.81 -10.94
CA THR A 87 10.97 22.34 -9.92
C THR A 87 9.56 22.12 -10.49
N THR A 88 9.11 23.00 -11.38
CA THR A 88 7.82 22.87 -12.08
C THR A 88 7.77 21.64 -12.99
N VAL A 89 8.90 21.31 -13.63
CA VAL A 89 9.00 20.12 -14.49
C VAL A 89 8.91 18.84 -13.67
N VAL A 90 9.63 18.76 -12.55
CA VAL A 90 9.54 17.63 -11.61
C VAL A 90 8.12 17.49 -11.08
N LEU A 91 7.48 18.59 -10.67
CA LEU A 91 6.09 18.56 -10.22
C LEU A 91 5.15 17.96 -11.27
N LEU A 92 5.25 18.37 -12.54
CA LEU A 92 4.41 17.82 -13.61
C LEU A 92 4.66 16.33 -13.87
N GLN A 93 5.90 15.86 -13.65
CA GLN A 93 6.25 14.44 -13.76
C GLN A 93 5.69 13.64 -12.58
N GLU A 94 5.84 14.13 -11.36
CA GLU A 94 5.27 13.52 -10.15
C GLU A 94 3.74 13.46 -10.23
N LEU A 95 3.09 14.52 -10.73
CA LEU A 95 1.64 14.51 -10.99
C LEU A 95 1.25 13.45 -12.03
N SER A 96 2.06 13.25 -13.07
CA SER A 96 1.82 12.19 -14.05
C SER A 96 1.94 10.80 -13.43
N HIS A 97 2.91 10.61 -12.53
CA HIS A 97 3.09 9.34 -11.85
C HIS A 97 1.97 9.08 -10.84
N PHE A 98 1.61 10.09 -10.07
CA PHE A 98 0.50 10.08 -9.13
C PHE A 98 -0.83 9.74 -9.82
N ASN A 99 -1.14 10.39 -10.95
CA ASN A 99 -2.36 10.10 -11.70
C ASN A 99 -2.41 8.63 -12.19
N ARG A 100 -1.27 8.05 -12.59
CA ARG A 100 -1.21 6.62 -12.97
C ARG A 100 -1.53 5.72 -11.78
N LEU A 101 -0.97 6.02 -10.60
CA LEU A 101 -1.26 5.27 -9.39
C LEU A 101 -2.74 5.38 -9.01
N VAL A 102 -3.32 6.59 -9.01
CA VAL A 102 -4.75 6.81 -8.72
C VAL A 102 -5.63 6.03 -9.70
N ASN A 103 -5.35 6.09 -11.00
CA ASN A 103 -6.12 5.35 -12.00
C ASN A 103 -6.02 3.83 -11.79
N GLN A 104 -4.83 3.32 -11.47
CA GLN A 104 -4.64 1.91 -11.16
C GLN A 104 -5.43 1.50 -9.90
N MET A 105 -5.40 2.33 -8.85
CA MET A 105 -6.16 2.09 -7.61
C MET A 105 -7.67 2.09 -7.88
N GLN A 106 -8.19 3.06 -8.64
CA GLN A 106 -9.61 3.10 -9.00
C GLN A 106 -10.05 1.88 -9.80
N THR A 107 -9.26 1.47 -10.80
CA THR A 107 -9.56 0.30 -11.64
C THR A 107 -9.57 -0.97 -10.81
N SER A 108 -8.51 -1.20 -10.03
CA SER A 108 -8.38 -2.40 -9.20
C SER A 108 -9.39 -2.49 -8.05
N LEU A 109 -9.70 -1.38 -7.37
CA LEU A 109 -10.76 -1.34 -6.35
C LEU A 109 -12.15 -1.52 -6.97
N GLY A 110 -12.38 -1.01 -8.17
CA GLY A 110 -13.62 -1.22 -8.92
C GLY A 110 -13.82 -2.69 -9.30
N GLU A 111 -12.77 -3.35 -9.79
CA GLU A 111 -12.78 -4.79 -10.07
C GLU A 111 -13.00 -5.62 -8.80
N LEU A 112 -12.31 -5.27 -7.71
CA LEU A 112 -12.49 -5.94 -6.43
C LEU A 112 -13.92 -5.79 -5.91
N LYS A 113 -14.50 -4.58 -5.96
CA LYS A 113 -15.91 -4.35 -5.55
C LYS A 113 -16.89 -5.18 -6.37
N ARG A 114 -16.71 -5.24 -7.69
CA ARG A 114 -17.56 -6.06 -8.57
C ARG A 114 -17.41 -7.55 -8.29
N SER A 115 -16.20 -7.99 -7.99
CA SER A 115 -15.95 -9.38 -7.61
C SER A 115 -16.56 -9.74 -6.26
N LEU A 116 -16.46 -8.85 -5.27
CA LEU A 116 -17.12 -8.99 -3.97
C LEU A 116 -18.66 -8.97 -4.08
N SER A 117 -19.21 -8.30 -5.09
CA SER A 117 -20.65 -8.31 -5.39
C SER A 117 -21.10 -9.56 -6.17
N GLY A 118 -20.17 -10.44 -6.55
CA GLY A 118 -20.44 -11.65 -7.32
C GLY A 118 -20.62 -11.43 -8.83
N GLU A 119 -20.34 -10.23 -9.35
CA GLU A 119 -20.45 -9.93 -10.79
C GLU A 119 -19.27 -10.48 -11.60
N VAL A 120 -18.12 -10.64 -10.96
CA VAL A 120 -16.87 -11.10 -11.58
C VAL A 120 -16.26 -12.19 -10.72
N ALA A 121 -15.75 -13.25 -11.34
CA ALA A 121 -15.04 -14.31 -10.62
C ALA A 121 -13.83 -13.73 -9.89
N LEU A 122 -13.67 -14.12 -8.62
CA LEU A 122 -12.56 -13.70 -7.78
C LEU A 122 -11.28 -14.37 -8.28
N SER A 123 -10.37 -13.58 -8.86
CA SER A 123 -9.06 -14.06 -9.30
C SER A 123 -8.09 -14.12 -8.12
N SER A 124 -7.07 -14.97 -8.21
CA SER A 124 -6.03 -15.07 -7.16
C SER A 124 -5.38 -13.71 -6.85
N ASP A 125 -5.21 -12.84 -7.85
CA ASP A 125 -4.66 -11.49 -7.68
C ASP A 125 -5.61 -10.57 -6.89
N LEU A 126 -6.93 -10.67 -7.13
CA LEU A 126 -7.95 -9.92 -6.39
C LEU A 126 -8.09 -10.43 -4.96
N GLU A 127 -7.96 -11.74 -4.73
CA GLU A 127 -7.93 -12.32 -3.37
C GLU A 127 -6.75 -11.76 -2.57
N GLN A 128 -5.55 -11.81 -3.13
CA GLN A 128 -4.35 -11.27 -2.47
C GLN A 128 -4.47 -9.77 -2.20
N MET A 129 -5.12 -9.03 -3.09
CA MET A 129 -5.41 -7.62 -2.90
C MET A 129 -6.38 -7.40 -1.74
N ALA A 130 -7.51 -8.12 -1.70
CA ALA A 130 -8.48 -8.03 -0.61
C ALA A 130 -7.83 -8.32 0.75
N ILE A 131 -7.03 -9.38 0.82
CA ILE A 131 -6.28 -9.76 2.02
C ILE A 131 -5.32 -8.65 2.44
N SER A 132 -4.55 -8.09 1.48
CA SER A 132 -3.62 -6.99 1.75
C SER A 132 -4.34 -5.78 2.31
N LEU A 133 -5.50 -5.42 1.75
CA LEU A 133 -6.31 -4.28 2.18
C LEU A 133 -6.90 -4.49 3.58
N CYS A 134 -7.45 -5.67 3.87
CA CYS A 134 -7.95 -6.02 5.21
C CYS A 134 -6.83 -5.98 6.27
N ASN A 135 -5.59 -6.32 5.88
CA ASN A 135 -4.42 -6.26 6.75
C ASN A 135 -3.77 -4.86 6.83
N GLY A 136 -4.31 -3.84 6.14
CA GLY A 136 -3.73 -2.49 6.09
C GLY A 136 -2.39 -2.41 5.35
N GLN A 137 -2.09 -3.38 4.50
CA GLN A 137 -0.87 -3.48 3.71
C GLN A 137 -1.09 -2.97 2.29
N LEU A 138 -0.04 -2.42 1.68
CA LEU A 138 -0.08 -1.98 0.29
C LEU A 138 -0.02 -3.19 -0.66
N PRO A 139 -1.04 -3.39 -1.52
CA PRO A 139 -1.04 -4.39 -2.58
C PRO A 139 0.20 -4.31 -3.47
N SER A 140 0.65 -5.45 -3.99
CA SER A 140 1.86 -5.57 -4.84
C SER A 140 1.77 -4.76 -6.14
N ASN A 141 0.60 -4.76 -6.77
CA ASN A 141 0.31 -3.99 -7.99
C ASN A 141 0.43 -2.47 -7.77
N TRP A 142 0.09 -1.97 -6.58
CA TRP A 142 0.24 -0.55 -6.23
C TRP A 142 1.67 -0.22 -5.81
N ARG A 143 2.37 -1.16 -5.17
CA ARG A 143 3.77 -0.99 -4.74
C ARG A 143 4.72 -0.69 -5.90
N ASN A 144 4.47 -1.27 -7.08
CA ASN A 144 5.29 -1.02 -8.26
C ASN A 144 5.12 0.40 -8.84
N LEU A 145 4.00 1.07 -8.54
CA LEU A 145 3.67 2.43 -9.00
C LEU A 145 3.82 3.47 -7.88
N ALA A 146 3.93 3.02 -6.63
CA ALA A 146 4.20 3.90 -5.50
C ALA A 146 5.72 4.10 -5.37
N PRO A 147 6.19 5.32 -5.03
CA PRO A 147 7.56 5.48 -4.55
C PRO A 147 7.82 4.57 -3.34
N GLU A 148 9.07 4.19 -3.06
CA GLU A 148 9.36 3.29 -1.92
C GLU A 148 8.87 3.90 -0.59
N THR A 149 7.70 3.47 -0.11
CA THR A 149 7.12 3.94 1.16
C THR A 149 7.22 2.85 2.22
N ARG A 150 7.75 3.18 3.40
CA ARG A 150 7.73 2.31 4.60
C ARG A 150 6.46 2.50 5.47
N LYS A 151 5.47 3.28 5.01
CA LYS A 151 4.26 3.61 5.77
C LYS A 151 3.10 2.68 5.39
N SER A 152 2.29 2.30 6.38
CA SER A 152 1.06 1.50 6.21
C SER A 152 -0.08 2.35 5.62
N LEU A 153 -1.00 1.71 4.90
CA LEU A 153 -2.10 2.34 4.14
C LEU A 153 -2.97 3.32 4.97
N PRO A 154 -3.36 3.02 6.22
CA PRO A 154 -4.13 3.94 7.06
C PRO A 154 -3.36 5.19 7.47
N ASN A 155 -2.03 5.13 7.44
CA ASN A 155 -1.14 6.23 7.85
C ASN A 155 -0.52 6.97 6.64
N CYS A 156 -1.08 6.74 5.45
CA CYS A 156 -0.84 7.52 4.24
C CYS A 156 -2.11 8.33 3.90
N PRO A 157 -2.54 9.29 4.74
CA PRO A 157 -3.77 10.07 4.51
C PRO A 157 -3.70 10.94 3.26
N GLN A 158 -2.49 11.11 2.71
CA GLN A 158 -2.27 11.63 1.39
C GLN A 158 -1.19 10.77 0.76
N VAL A 159 -1.46 10.31 -0.46
CA VAL A 159 -0.55 9.60 -1.37
C VAL A 159 0.75 10.41 -1.67
N ALA A 160 0.93 11.57 -1.03
CA ALA A 160 2.16 12.33 -0.91
C ALA A 160 3.15 11.69 0.09
N CYS A 161 3.49 10.42 -0.08
CA CYS A 161 4.79 9.89 0.36
C CYS A 161 5.80 9.88 -0.81
N VAL A 162 5.63 10.83 -1.74
CA VAL A 162 6.71 11.24 -2.64
C VAL A 162 7.67 12.08 -1.80
N ARG A 163 8.84 11.48 -1.60
CA ARG A 163 10.12 12.09 -1.23
C ARG A 163 10.19 13.59 -1.53
N VAL A 164 10.20 14.40 -0.48
CA VAL A 164 11.03 15.61 -0.41
C VAL A 164 12.20 15.27 0.49
#